data_AF-A0A0F9H4Z9-F1
#
_entry.id   AF-A0A0F9H4Z9-F1
#
_cell.length_a   1.000
_cell.length_b   1.000
_cell.length_c   1.000
_cell.angle_alpha   90.00
_cell.angle_beta   90.00
_cell.angle_gamma   90.00
#
_symmetry.space_group_name_H-M   'P 1'
#
loop_
_entity.id
_entity.type
_entity.pdbx_description
1 polymer ?
#
loop_
_entity_poly.entity_id
_entity_poly.type
_entity_poly.pdbx_seq_one_letter_code
_entity_poly.pdbx_strand_id
1 'polypeptide(L)'
;MADGKCHRCGGTGREPDWRGIGLRARRERESRCVSLRQMAKRVGVSPAYLSDLECANRSWQGPKARAYLKLLGLAAPTEGDET
;
A
#
# COMPACT_ATOMS: atom_id res chain seq x y z
N MET A 1 -20.52 0.99 5.59
CA MET A 1 -19.51 2.02 5.30
C MET A 1 -18.39 1.79 6.29
N ALA A 2 -17.15 1.55 5.85
CA ALA A 2 -16.05 1.35 6.78
C ALA A 2 -15.70 2.71 7.39
N ASP A 3 -16.11 2.92 8.64
CA ASP A 3 -15.68 4.04 9.49
C ASP A 3 -14.17 4.21 9.32
N GLY A 4 -13.73 5.31 8.71
CA GLY A 4 -12.31 5.65 8.53
C GLY A 4 -11.57 5.96 9.84
N LYS A 5 -11.95 5.29 10.94
CA LYS A 5 -11.33 5.40 12.25
C LYS A 5 -10.08 4.55 12.27
N CYS A 6 -8.97 5.23 12.56
CA CYS A 6 -7.70 4.58 12.75
C CYS A 6 -7.78 3.49 13.82
N HIS A 7 -7.63 2.23 13.43
CA HIS A 7 -7.70 1.08 14.34
C HIS A 7 -6.53 1.05 15.34
N ARG A 8 -5.52 1.90 15.14
CA ARG A 8 -4.29 1.94 15.91
C ARG A 8 -4.22 3.08 16.94
N CYS A 9 -5.00 4.16 16.79
CA CYS A 9 -4.96 5.30 17.72
C CYS A 9 -6.27 5.55 18.51
N GLY A 10 -7.31 4.72 18.34
CA GLY A 10 -8.58 4.91 19.04
C GLY A 10 -9.43 6.06 18.49
N GLY A 11 -9.20 6.47 17.23
CA GLY A 11 -10.10 7.39 16.51
C GLY A 11 -9.67 8.86 16.40
N THR A 12 -8.43 9.22 16.74
CA THR A 12 -7.93 10.60 16.63
C THR A 12 -7.37 10.98 15.24
N GLY A 13 -7.34 10.06 14.27
CA GLY A 13 -6.84 10.32 12.92
C GLY A 13 -7.66 9.62 11.83
N ARG A 14 -7.70 10.23 10.64
CA ARG A 14 -8.10 9.56 9.40
C ARG A 14 -6.94 8.66 8.98
N GLU A 15 -7.14 7.34 8.95
CA GLU A 15 -6.22 6.49 8.21
C GLU A 15 -6.39 6.79 6.71
N PRO A 16 -5.30 7.01 5.96
CA PRO A 16 -5.35 6.96 4.51
C PRO A 16 -6.00 5.66 4.06
N ASP A 17 -6.68 5.65 2.92
CA ASP A 17 -7.34 4.46 2.39
C ASP A 17 -6.32 3.40 1.94
N TRP A 18 -5.69 2.72 2.91
CA TRP A 18 -4.69 1.69 2.71
C TRP A 18 -5.23 0.54 1.88
N ARG A 19 -6.54 0.26 2.02
CA ARG A 19 -7.23 -0.78 1.27
C ARG A 19 -7.37 -0.40 -0.21
N GLY A 20 -7.75 0.83 -0.50
CA GLY A 20 -7.80 1.36 -1.87
C GLY A 20 -6.42 1.50 -2.50
N ILE A 21 -5.39 1.86 -1.72
CA ILE A 21 -4.00 1.88 -2.20
C ILE A 21 -3.53 0.45 -2.52
N GLY A 22 -3.76 -0.51 -1.63
CA GLY A 22 -3.38 -1.90 -1.84
C GLY A 22 -4.07 -2.56 -3.03
N LEU A 23 -5.36 -2.29 -3.22
CA LEU A 23 -6.09 -2.75 -4.39
C LEU A 23 -5.54 -2.15 -5.70
N ARG A 24 -5.22 -0.85 -5.71
CA ARG A 24 -4.61 -0.19 -6.88
C ARG A 24 -3.23 -0.76 -7.18
N ALA A 25 -2.40 -0.94 -6.16
CA ALA A 25 -1.08 -1.54 -6.32
C ALA A 25 -1.14 -2.96 -6.87
N ARG A 26 -2.07 -3.78 -6.37
CA ARG A 26 -2.31 -5.14 -6.87
C ARG A 26 -2.75 -5.14 -8.33
N ARG A 27 -3.72 -4.29 -8.70
CA ARG A 27 -4.21 -4.17 -10.08
C ARG A 27 -3.09 -3.75 -11.03
N GLU A 28 -2.28 -2.77 -10.64
CA GLU A 28 -1.17 -2.29 -11.45
C GLU A 28 -0.03 -3.32 -11.58
N ARG A 29 0.20 -4.11 -10.54
CA ARG A 29 1.13 -5.24 -10.60
C ARG A 29 0.63 -6.33 -11.56
N GLU A 30 -0.64 -6.67 -11.46
CA GLU A 30 -1.29 -7.71 -12.28
C GLU A 30 -1.44 -7.27 -13.74
N SER A 31 -1.75 -6.00 -14.01
CA SER A 31 -1.82 -5.45 -15.39
C SER A 31 -0.48 -5.52 -16.12
N ARG A 32 0.63 -5.52 -15.37
CA ARG A 32 2.00 -5.71 -15.89
C ARG A 32 2.43 -7.18 -15.97
N CYS A 33 1.53 -8.13 -15.69
CA CYS A 33 1.81 -9.57 -15.61
C CYS A 33 2.97 -9.90 -14.66
N VAL A 34 3.18 -9.09 -13.60
CA VAL A 34 4.24 -9.32 -12.61
C VAL A 34 3.67 -10.09 -11.43
N SER A 35 4.29 -11.22 -11.10
CA SER A 35 3.91 -11.97 -9.89
C SER A 35 4.33 -11.24 -8.62
N LEU A 36 3.62 -11.49 -7.53
CA LEU A 36 3.95 -10.98 -6.19
C LEU A 36 5.42 -11.30 -5.81
N ARG A 37 5.90 -12.51 -6.12
CA ARG A 37 7.27 -12.96 -5.84
C ARG A 37 8.32 -12.18 -6.64
N GLN A 38 8.07 -11.95 -7.93
CA GLN A 38 8.99 -11.17 -8.77
C GLN A 38 9.07 -9.73 -8.31
N MET A 39 7.93 -9.13 -7.96
CA MET A 39 7.90 -7.77 -7.42
C MET A 39 8.62 -7.68 -6.08
N ALA A 40 8.38 -8.64 -5.18
CA ALA A 40 9.04 -8.69 -3.88
C ALA A 40 10.57 -8.74 -4.02
N LYS A 41 11.07 -9.52 -4.99
CA LYS A 41 12.51 -9.57 -5.32
C LYS A 41 13.05 -8.23 -5.81
N ARG A 42 12.30 -7.50 -6.66
CA ARG A 42 12.69 -6.17 -7.14
C ARG A 42 12.76 -5.12 -6.03
N VAL A 43 11.82 -5.19 -5.07
CA VAL A 43 11.77 -4.27 -3.91
C VAL A 43 12.76 -4.69 -2.81
N GLY A 44 13.21 -5.94 -2.78
CA GLY A 44 14.08 -6.48 -1.73
C GLY A 44 13.32 -6.83 -0.44
N VAL A 45 12.13 -7.41 -0.57
CA VAL A 45 11.25 -7.82 0.54
C VAL A 45 10.72 -9.23 0.35
N SER A 46 10.06 -9.78 1.38
CA SER A 46 9.38 -11.07 1.25
C SER A 46 8.07 -10.92 0.46
N PRO A 47 7.61 -11.97 -0.23
CA PRO A 47 6.29 -11.98 -0.86
C PRO A 47 5.16 -11.73 0.14
N ALA A 48 5.27 -12.30 1.36
CA ALA A 48 4.31 -12.07 2.44
C ALA A 48 4.20 -10.59 2.83
N TYR A 49 5.33 -9.86 2.86
CA TYR A 49 5.32 -8.42 3.13
C TYR A 49 4.52 -7.63 2.10
N LEU A 50 4.65 -7.96 0.80
CA LEU A 50 3.82 -7.32 -0.24
C LEU A 50 2.35 -7.72 -0.13
N SER A 51 2.06 -8.99 0.22
CA SER A 51 0.68 -9.43 0.45
C SER A 51 0.03 -8.66 1.59
N ASP A 52 0.74 -8.44 2.70
CA ASP A 52 0.24 -7.66 3.83
C ASP A 52 -0.05 -6.22 3.45
N LEU A 53 0.79 -5.62 2.59
CA LEU A 53 0.56 -4.28 2.06
C LEU A 53 -0.69 -4.25 1.15
N GLU A 54 -0.78 -5.14 0.17
CA GLU A 54 -1.90 -5.22 -0.78
C GLU A 54 -3.25 -5.49 -0.08
N CYS A 55 -3.24 -6.22 1.03
CA CYS A 55 -4.41 -6.53 1.85
C CYS A 55 -4.68 -5.48 2.95
N ALA A 56 -3.89 -4.40 3.03
CA ALA A 56 -3.97 -3.37 4.08
C ALA A 56 -3.77 -3.88 5.51
N ASN A 57 -3.10 -5.01 5.69
CA ASN A 57 -2.64 -5.49 7.00
C ASN A 57 -1.39 -4.75 7.49
N ARG A 58 -0.79 -3.90 6.64
CA ARG A 58 0.41 -3.12 6.93
C ARG A 58 0.30 -1.69 6.38
N SER A 59 0.93 -0.75 7.07
CA SER A 59 1.02 0.66 6.64
C SER A 59 1.91 0.84 5.41
N TRP A 60 1.50 1.74 4.51
CA TRP A 60 2.23 2.09 3.28
C TRP A 60 3.26 3.22 3.48
N GLN A 61 3.44 3.72 4.70
CA GLN A 61 4.33 4.84 4.99
C GLN A 61 5.83 4.46 4.97
N GLY A 62 6.15 3.17 5.12
CA GLY A 62 7.53 2.70 5.20
C GLY A 62 8.32 2.87 3.88
N PRO A 63 9.67 2.98 3.94
CA PRO A 63 10.51 3.20 2.76
C PRO A 63 10.35 2.10 1.69
N LYS A 64 10.16 0.86 2.11
CA LYS A 64 9.92 -0.31 1.23
C LYS A 64 8.57 -0.24 0.53
N ALA A 65 7.52 0.19 1.23
CA ALA A 65 6.20 0.37 0.64
C ALA A 65 6.20 1.53 -0.38
N ARG A 66 6.89 2.63 -0.06
CA ARG A 66 7.11 3.75 -0.99
C ARG A 66 7.90 3.32 -2.23
N ALA A 67 8.94 2.50 -2.06
CA ALA A 67 9.68 1.93 -3.19
C ALA A 67 8.80 1.05 -4.08
N TYR A 68 7.91 0.25 -3.48
CA TYR A 68 6.93 -0.55 -4.23
C TYR A 68 6.00 0.32 -5.07
N LEU A 69 5.39 1.36 -4.49
CA LEU A 69 4.53 2.31 -5.21
C LEU A 69 5.29 3.01 -6.35
N LYS A 70 6.54 3.44 -6.09
CA LYS A 70 7.40 4.06 -7.10
C LYS A 70 7.66 3.14 -8.30
N LEU A 71 7.94 1.86 -8.07
CA LEU A 71 8.14 0.88 -9.15
C LEU A 71 6.85 0.65 -9.96
N LEU A 72 5.69 0.76 -9.32
CA LEU A 72 4.39 0.73 -9.99
C LEU A 72 4.01 2.06 -10.65
N GLY A 73 4.79 3.14 -10.48
CA GLY A 73 4.42 4.46 -10.99
C GLY A 73 3.19 5.07 -10.30
N LEU A 74 2.86 4.58 -9.10
CA LEU A 74 1.78 5.10 -8.29
C LEU A 74 2.31 6.20 -7.36
N ALA A 75 1.57 7.29 -7.23
CA ALA A 75 1.89 8.32 -6.24
C ALA A 75 1.84 7.71 -4.84
N ALA A 76 2.87 8.00 -4.03
CA ALA A 76 2.80 7.70 -2.62
C ALA A 76 1.61 8.47 -2.02
N PRO A 77 0.89 7.90 -1.05
CA PRO A 77 -0.08 8.66 -0.27
C PRO A 77 0.70 9.74 0.47
N THR A 78 0.74 10.94 -0.11
CA THR A 78 1.24 12.13 0.55
C THR A 78 0.25 12.49 1.64
N GLU A 79 0.73 12.71 2.85
CA GLU A 79 -0.09 13.22 3.94
C GLU A 79 -0.63 14.59 3.51
N GLY A 80 -1.97 14.73 3.48
CA GLY A 80 -2.64 16.00 3.19
C GLY A 80 -2.92 16.25 1.70
N ASP A 81 -3.93 15.60 1.13
CA ASP A 81 -4.76 16.26 0.12
C ASP A 81 -5.82 17.06 0.90
N GLU A 82 -5.43 18.27 1.30
CA GLU A 82 -6.27 19.30 1.89
C GLU A 82 -6.98 20.00 0.71
N THR A 83 -8.31 19.88 0.65
CA THR A 83 -9.18 20.78 -0.14
C THR A 83 -10.00 21.60 0.82
#